data_AF-A0A440VVP2-F1
#
_entry.id   AF-A0A440VVP2-F1
#
_cell.length_a   1.000
_cell.length_b   1.000
_cell.length_c   1.000
_cell.angle_alpha   90.00
_cell.angle_beta   90.00
_cell.angle_gamma   90.00
#
_symmetry.space_group_name_H-M   'P 1'
#
loop_
_entity.id
_entity.type
_entity.pdbx_description
1 polymer ?
#
loop_
_entity_poly.entity_id
_entity_poly.type
_entity_poly.pdbx_seq_one_letter_code
_entity_poly.pdbx_strand_id
1 'polypeptide(L)'
;AAVSQHIRFLEERLKTRLFARLARGVALSPEGAAYLPHIQSAFAIIGSSTRELFEPRVLQTVTIRVPISFALLVLVPALPDLAKALPWIRLDLVTIHRPTDYD
;
A
#
# COMPACT_ATOMS: atom_id res chain seq x y z
N ALA A 1 23.95 9.17 13.20
CA ALA A 1 25.26 8.73 12.66
C ALA A 1 25.27 7.32 12.02
N ALA A 2 24.15 6.58 11.94
CA ALA A 2 24.17 5.20 11.44
C ALA A 2 24.23 5.05 9.90
N VAL A 3 23.55 5.93 9.15
CA VAL A 3 23.43 5.81 7.67
C VAL A 3 24.78 5.92 6.97
N SER A 4 25.64 6.85 7.40
CA SER A 4 26.96 7.04 6.79
C SER A 4 27.89 5.83 6.96
N GLN A 5 27.73 5.05 8.03
CA GLN A 5 28.49 3.81 8.22
C GLN A 5 27.99 2.69 7.30
N HIS A 6 26.67 2.58 7.11
CA HIS A 6 26.08 1.63 6.16
C HIS A 6 26.48 1.94 4.71
N ILE A 7 26.52 3.23 4.34
CA ILE A 7 27.02 3.65 3.02
C ILE A 7 28.48 3.24 2.84
N ARG A 8 29.34 3.48 3.84
CA ARG A 8 30.75 3.10 3.76
C ARG A 8 30.92 1.59 3.58
N PHE A 9 30.19 0.78 4.35
CA PHE A 9 30.24 -0.68 4.22
C PHE A 9 29.74 -1.16 2.84
N LEU A 10 28.72 -0.51 2.30
CA LEU A 10 28.25 -0.79 0.94
C LEU A 10 29.32 -0.48 -0.11
N GLU A 11 29.96 0.69 -0.03
CA GLU A 11 31.04 1.09 -0.93
C GLU A 11 32.25 0.13 -0.83
N GLU A 12 32.59 -0.32 0.38
CA GLU A 12 33.66 -1.32 0.61
C GLU A 12 33.33 -2.66 -0.04
N ARG A 13 32.09 -3.14 0.09
CA ARG A 13 31.65 -4.40 -0.52
C ARG A 13 31.61 -4.33 -2.04
N LEU A 14 31.18 -3.19 -2.60
CA LEU A 14 31.12 -2.96 -4.05
C LEU A 14 32.47 -2.52 -4.64
N LYS A 15 33.49 -2.28 -3.80
CA LYS A 15 34.80 -1.74 -4.17
C LYS A 15 34.71 -0.46 -5.03
N THR A 16 33.63 0.30 -4.86
CA THR A 16 33.28 1.45 -5.70
C THR A 16 32.68 2.55 -4.82
N ARG A 17 33.11 3.80 -5.03
CA ARG A 17 32.51 4.97 -4.38
C ARG A 17 31.19 5.29 -5.06
N LEU A 18 30.10 5.33 -4.29
CA LEU A 18 28.77 5.70 -4.78
C LEU A 18 28.45 7.16 -4.47
N PHE A 19 29.14 7.76 -3.51
CA PHE A 19 28.94 9.16 -3.11
C PHE A 19 30.25 9.96 -3.13
N ALA A 20 30.17 11.18 -3.63
CA ALA A 20 31.21 12.20 -3.54
C ALA A 20 30.88 13.19 -2.42
N ARG A 21 31.90 13.58 -1.64
CA ARG A 21 31.77 14.64 -0.63
C ARG A 21 31.85 16.01 -1.28
N LEU A 22 30.93 16.90 -0.93
CA LEU A 22 30.92 18.29 -1.35
C LEU A 22 31.13 19.22 -0.15
N ALA A 23 31.46 20.50 -0.42
CA ALA A 23 31.62 21.51 0.64
C ALA A 23 30.37 21.64 1.53
N ARG A 24 29.19 21.34 0.97
CA ARG A 24 27.92 21.20 1.72
C ARG A 24 27.18 19.97 1.20
N GLY A 25 27.24 18.89 1.97
CA GLY A 25 26.50 17.65 1.69
C GLY A 25 27.26 16.62 0.85
N VAL A 26 26.49 15.77 0.16
CA VAL A 26 26.99 14.67 -0.66
C VAL A 26 26.25 14.64 -2.00
N ALA A 27 26.94 14.21 -3.05
CA ALA A 27 26.35 13.93 -4.34
C ALA A 27 26.63 12.48 -4.73
N LEU A 28 25.85 11.94 -5.67
CA LEU A 28 26.15 10.63 -6.26
C LEU A 28 27.39 10.74 -7.17
N SER A 29 28.21 9.70 -7.15
CA SER A 29 29.22 9.49 -8.20
C SER A 29 28.53 9.08 -9.52
N PRO A 30 29.21 9.11 -10.67
CA PRO A 30 28.68 8.57 -11.92
C PRO A 30 28.19 7.12 -11.79
N GLU A 31 28.95 6.28 -11.06
CA GLU A 31 28.60 4.89 -10.80
C GLU A 31 27.39 4.79 -9.86
N GLY A 32 27.33 5.65 -8.84
CA GLY A 32 26.17 5.76 -7.94
C GLY A 32 24.89 6.16 -8.68
N ALA A 33 25.00 7.13 -9.60
CA ALA A 33 23.89 7.58 -10.42
C ALA A 33 23.40 6.49 -11.39
N ALA A 34 24.31 5.74 -12.00
CA ALA A 34 23.97 4.62 -12.87
C ALA A 34 23.34 3.44 -12.10
N TYR A 35 23.78 3.20 -10.86
CA TYR A 35 23.30 2.09 -10.04
C TYR A 35 21.94 2.35 -9.38
N LEU A 36 21.66 3.61 -9.03
CA LEU A 36 20.45 4.03 -8.31
C LEU A 36 19.12 3.53 -8.92
N PRO A 37 18.82 3.72 -10.23
CA PRO A 37 17.52 3.33 -10.78
C PRO A 37 17.25 1.83 -10.68
N HIS A 38 18.29 1.00 -10.86
CA HIS A 38 18.17 -0.45 -10.76
C HIS A 38 17.82 -0.90 -9.34
N ILE A 39 18.46 -0.30 -8.34
CA ILE A 39 18.25 -0.65 -6.93
C ILE A 39 16.91 -0.13 -6.42
N GLN A 40 16.50 1.08 -6.83
CA GLN A 40 15.17 1.60 -6.54
C GLN A 40 14.07 0.68 -7.10
N SER A 41 14.22 0.24 -8.35
CA SER A 41 13.27 -0.70 -8.96
C SER A 41 13.22 -2.02 -8.21
N ALA A 42 14.37 -2.61 -7.86
CA ALA A 42 14.43 -3.86 -7.13
C ALA A 42 13.75 -3.76 -5.75
N PHE A 43 14.02 -2.70 -4.99
CA PHE A 43 13.38 -2.49 -3.70
C PHE A 43 11.88 -2.22 -3.82
N ALA A 44 11.44 -1.50 -4.86
CA ALA A 44 10.02 -1.29 -5.12
C ALA A 44 9.30 -2.62 -5.39
N ILE A 45 9.90 -3.50 -6.20
CA ILE A 45 9.37 -4.83 -6.48
C ILE A 45 9.28 -5.64 -5.19
N ILE A 46 10.39 -5.77 -4.44
CA ILE A 46 10.42 -6.51 -3.17
C ILE A 46 9.36 -5.97 -2.20
N GLY A 47 9.27 -4.65 -2.06
CA GLY A 47 8.29 -3.99 -1.21
C GLY A 47 6.85 -4.27 -1.64
N SER A 48 6.55 -4.18 -2.94
CA SER A 48 5.21 -4.46 -3.48
C SER A 48 4.81 -5.93 -3.30
N SER A 49 5.70 -6.88 -3.59
CA SER A 49 5.42 -8.31 -3.43
C SER A 49 5.27 -8.70 -1.97
N THR A 50 6.08 -8.11 -1.08
CA THR A 50 5.93 -8.32 0.37
C THR A 50 4.59 -7.78 0.85
N ARG A 51 4.19 -6.60 0.36
CA ARG A 51 2.89 -5.99 0.67
C ARG A 51 1.73 -6.88 0.21
N GLU A 52 1.77 -7.33 -1.04
CA GLU A 52 0.74 -8.19 -1.63
C GLU A 52 0.59 -9.51 -0.86
N LEU A 53 1.70 -10.10 -0.43
CA LEU A 53 1.71 -11.41 0.22
C LEU A 53 1.36 -11.35 1.71
N PHE A 54 1.77 -10.28 2.42
CA PHE A 54 1.72 -10.23 3.88
C PHE A 54 0.88 -9.10 4.46
N GLU A 55 0.58 -8.02 3.71
CA GLU A 55 -0.50 -7.14 4.18
C GLU A 55 -1.81 -7.89 3.99
N PRO A 56 -2.65 -8.00 5.04
CA PRO A 56 -4.02 -8.45 4.84
C PRO A 56 -4.59 -7.62 3.70
N ARG A 57 -5.17 -8.25 2.66
CA ARG A 57 -6.02 -7.51 1.71
C ARG A 57 -6.91 -6.66 2.58
N VAL A 58 -6.68 -5.34 2.58
CA VAL A 58 -7.41 -4.43 3.45
C VAL A 58 -8.86 -4.71 3.10
N LEU A 59 -9.59 -5.34 4.04
CA LEU A 59 -11.00 -5.60 3.85
C LEU A 59 -11.60 -4.22 3.69
N GLN A 60 -11.88 -3.84 2.44
CA GLN A 60 -12.40 -2.52 2.16
C GLN A 60 -13.78 -2.53 2.80
N THR A 61 -13.95 -1.73 3.85
CA THR A 61 -15.24 -1.63 4.51
C THR A 61 -16.11 -0.70 3.67
N VAL A 62 -17.18 -1.25 3.10
CA VAL A 62 -18.19 -0.50 2.36
C VAL A 62 -19.42 -0.39 3.23
N THR A 63 -19.70 0.81 3.71
CA THR A 63 -20.91 1.10 4.48
C THR A 63 -22.05 1.46 3.54
N ILE A 64 -23.12 0.66 3.56
CA ILE A 64 -24.33 0.86 2.77
C ILE A 64 -25.41 1.41 3.71
N ARG A 65 -25.86 2.63 3.42
CA ARG A 65 -26.98 3.28 4.12
C ARG A 65 -28.26 3.08 3.33
N VAL A 66 -29.21 2.35 3.90
CA VAL A 66 -30.47 1.98 3.21
C VAL A 66 -31.64 1.94 4.18
N PRO A 67 -32.89 2.12 3.71
CA PRO A 67 -34.08 1.85 4.50
C PRO A 67 -34.12 0.39 4.98
N ILE A 68 -34.69 0.15 6.17
CA ILE A 68 -34.76 -1.19 6.77
C ILE A 68 -35.48 -2.22 5.87
N SER A 69 -36.50 -1.79 5.13
CA SER A 69 -37.22 -2.66 4.19
C SER A 69 -36.33 -3.15 3.05
N PHE A 70 -35.45 -2.29 2.52
CA PHE A 70 -34.51 -2.66 1.46
C PHE A 70 -33.39 -3.56 2.00
N ALA A 71 -32.89 -3.27 3.21
CA ALA A 71 -31.90 -4.11 3.87
C ALA A 71 -32.40 -5.56 4.01
N LEU A 72 -33.63 -5.75 4.48
CA LEU A 72 -34.18 -7.07 4.75
C LEU A 72 -34.69 -7.81 3.50
N LEU A 73 -35.35 -7.11 2.57
CA LEU A 73 -36.00 -7.75 1.42
C LEU A 73 -35.07 -7.99 0.23
N VAL A 74 -33.98 -7.22 0.13
CA VAL A 74 -33.09 -7.24 -1.05
C VAL A 74 -31.65 -7.60 -0.66
N LEU A 75 -31.06 -6.89 0.31
CA LEU A 75 -29.65 -7.08 0.66
C LEU A 75 -29.41 -8.40 1.41
N VAL A 76 -30.19 -8.69 2.46
CA VAL A 76 -29.99 -9.92 3.26
C VAL A 76 -30.07 -11.20 2.40
N PRO A 77 -31.05 -11.37 1.50
CA PRO A 77 -31.08 -12.52 0.59
C PRO A 77 -29.87 -12.59 -0.36
N ALA A 78 -29.32 -11.45 -0.78
CA ALA A 78 -28.19 -11.37 -1.69
C ALA A 78 -26.82 -11.49 -1.00
N LEU A 79 -26.75 -11.38 0.34
CA LEU A 79 -25.49 -11.45 1.11
C LEU A 79 -24.63 -12.68 0.80
N PRO A 80 -25.16 -13.91 0.66
CA PRO A 80 -24.35 -15.08 0.36
C PRO A 80 -23.63 -14.98 -0.98
N ASP A 81 -24.29 -14.44 -1.99
CA ASP A 81 -23.72 -14.28 -3.33
C ASP A 81 -22.77 -13.09 -3.38
N LEU A 82 -23.09 -12.00 -2.66
CA LEU A 82 -22.20 -10.85 -2.51
C LEU A 82 -20.90 -11.23 -1.79
N ALA A 83 -20.97 -12.05 -0.75
CA ALA A 83 -19.81 -12.52 0.01
C ALA A 83 -18.89 -13.41 -0.86
N LYS A 84 -19.46 -14.19 -1.78
CA LYS A 84 -18.68 -14.98 -2.75
C LYS A 84 -18.06 -14.13 -3.86
N ALA A 85 -18.80 -13.13 -4.35
CA ALA A 85 -18.35 -12.26 -5.43
C ALA A 85 -17.29 -11.23 -4.97
N LEU A 86 -17.37 -10.80 -3.71
CA LEU A 86 -16.53 -9.74 -3.14
C LEU A 86 -15.86 -10.18 -1.82
N PRO A 87 -15.02 -11.24 -1.82
CA PRO A 87 -14.46 -11.81 -0.58
C PRO A 87 -13.44 -10.90 0.13
N TRP A 88 -13.01 -9.81 -0.52
CA TRP A 88 -12.10 -8.80 0.03
C TRP A 88 -12.82 -7.54 0.53
N ILE A 89 -14.16 -7.54 0.56
CA ILE A 89 -14.97 -6.39 1.01
C ILE A 89 -15.71 -6.79 2.28
N ARG A 90 -15.61 -5.94 3.31
CA ARG A 90 -16.49 -6.02 4.48
C ARG A 90 -17.69 -5.12 4.25
N LEU A 91 -18.87 -5.68 4.16
CA LEU A 91 -20.09 -4.89 4.05
C LEU A 91 -20.56 -4.49 5.44
N ASP A 92 -20.80 -3.21 5.64
CA ASP A 92 -21.42 -2.67 6.84
C ASP A 92 -22.79 -2.09 6.46
N LEU A 93 -23.85 -2.52 7.15
CA LEU A 93 -25.21 -2.12 6.82
C LEU A 93 -25.73 -1.18 7.89
N VAL A 94 -26.04 0.05 7.49
CA VAL A 94 -26.61 1.06 8.37
C VAL A 94 -28.04 1.35 7.92
N THR A 95 -29.01 0.98 8.75
CA THR A 95 -30.42 1.25 8.47
C THR A 95 -30.75 2.70 8.79
N ILE A 96 -31.27 3.43 7.81
CA ILE A 96 -31.76 4.81 7.99
C ILE A 96 -33.28 4.80 8.21
N HIS A 97 -33.77 5.52 9.24
CA HIS A 97 -35.17 5.49 9.67
C HIS A 97 -36.03 6.65 9.10
N ARG A 98 -35.55 7.40 8.09
CA ARG A 98 -36.36 8.48 7.48
C ARG A 98 -36.17 8.57 5.97
N PRO A 99 -37.24 8.81 5.19
CA PRO A 99 -37.18 8.99 3.74
C PRO A 99 -36.71 10.39 3.29
N THR A 100 -36.12 11.22 4.18
CA THR A 100 -35.82 12.64 3.89
C THR A 100 -34.36 13.00 3.69
N ASP A 101 -33.40 12.07 3.82
CA ASP A 101 -32.00 12.35 3.49
C ASP A 101 -31.62 11.58 2.22
N TYR A 102 -32.11 12.07 1.07
CA TYR A 102 -31.51 11.83 -0.24
C TYR A 102 -31.02 13.19 -0.76
N ASP A 103 -29.99 13.75 -0.11
CA ASP A 103 -29.14 14.82 -0.62
C ASP A 103 -27.68 14.35 -0.54
#